data_AF-A0A7S1MYP2-F1
#
_entry.id   AF-A0A7S1MYP2-F1
#
_cell.length_a   1.000
_cell.length_b   1.000
_cell.length_c   1.000
_cell.angle_alpha   90.00
_cell.angle_beta   90.00
_cell.angle_gamma   90.00
#
_symmetry.space_group_name_H-M   'P 1'
#
loop_
_entity.id
_entity.type
_entity.pdbx_description
1 polymer ?
#
loop_
_entity_poly.entity_id
_entity_poly.type
_entity_poly.pdbx_seq_one_letter_code
_entity_poly.pdbx_strand_id
1 'polypeptide(L)'
;KVWSTSAMQAMQPMRSVAALRRVIWGAAQSRRGFRLSPESASPDGLKLMLVRHAESANNVVQREAEEKLRMGLITPEQATSEWFAGRVPDPPLSFKGEQEAVRLSQHLTPRLVQGGGAALVVSPMLRALQTITPLARDTRFYCTVHPEMFEVGGLYDSAGGGV
;
A
#
# COMPACT_ATOMS: atom_id res chain seq x y z
N LYS A 1 -37.80 -46.41 26.35
CA LYS A 1 -37.09 -46.74 27.62
C LYS A 1 -35.60 -46.63 27.29
N VAL A 2 -34.78 -45.69 27.75
CA VAL A 2 -34.70 -44.95 29.01
C VAL A 2 -34.14 -43.55 28.71
N TRP A 3 -34.68 -42.54 29.40
CA TRP A 3 -34.19 -41.16 29.46
C TRP A 3 -33.18 -41.00 30.60
N SER A 4 -32.33 -39.97 30.48
CA SER A 4 -31.91 -39.05 31.56
C SER A 4 -30.82 -39.48 32.54
N THR A 5 -29.71 -38.73 32.56
CA THR A 5 -29.39 -37.70 33.59
C THR A 5 -28.01 -37.12 33.26
N SER A 6 -27.87 -35.84 32.90
CA SER A 6 -27.92 -34.63 33.73
C SER A 6 -26.57 -34.23 34.34
N ALA A 7 -26.05 -33.15 33.74
CA ALA A 7 -25.79 -31.87 34.40
C ALA A 7 -24.40 -31.54 34.97
N MET A 8 -24.14 -30.24 34.81
CA MET A 8 -23.23 -29.35 35.54
C MET A 8 -21.87 -29.04 34.90
N GLN A 9 -21.91 -27.92 34.17
CA GLN A 9 -21.21 -26.69 34.52
C GLN A 9 -19.71 -26.78 34.81
N ALA A 10 -18.95 -26.25 33.85
CA ALA A 10 -17.86 -25.32 34.16
C ALA A 10 -17.78 -24.26 33.05
N MET A 11 -18.58 -23.20 33.19
CA MET A 11 -18.19 -21.87 32.74
C MET A 11 -16.93 -21.48 33.51
N GLN A 12 -15.85 -21.11 32.82
CA GLN A 12 -14.68 -20.36 33.31
C GLN A 12 -13.87 -19.86 32.09
N PRO A 13 -13.16 -18.73 32.19
CA PRO A 13 -13.70 -17.43 31.80
C PRO A 13 -13.07 -16.86 30.53
N MET A 14 -13.70 -15.80 30.03
CA MET A 14 -13.16 -14.81 29.09
C MET A 14 -11.65 -14.64 29.25
N ARG A 15 -10.89 -15.15 28.27
CA ARG A 15 -9.54 -14.65 28.02
C ARG A 15 -9.70 -13.28 27.36
N SER A 16 -9.49 -12.28 28.20
CA SER A 16 -9.36 -10.86 27.93
C SER A 16 -8.98 -10.50 26.49
N VAL A 17 -9.71 -9.52 25.96
CA VAL A 17 -9.56 -8.77 24.70
C VAL A 17 -8.21 -8.00 24.59
N ALA A 18 -7.17 -8.39 25.35
CA ALA A 18 -5.87 -7.74 25.39
C ALA A 18 -4.77 -8.43 24.54
N ALA A 19 -5.02 -9.62 24.00
CA ALA A 19 -4.00 -10.41 23.28
C ALA A 19 -3.95 -10.18 21.76
N LEU A 20 -4.86 -9.38 21.19
CA LEU A 20 -4.94 -9.06 19.76
C LEU A 20 -4.54 -7.62 19.45
N ARG A 21 -3.66 -7.05 20.27
CA ARG A 21 -3.09 -5.69 20.12
C ARG A 21 -1.58 -5.67 19.88
N ARG A 22 -0.98 -6.78 19.42
CA ARG A 22 0.49 -6.90 19.29
C ARG A 22 1.02 -7.33 17.92
N VAL A 23 0.22 -7.24 16.86
CA VAL A 23 0.70 -7.45 15.47
C VAL A 23 0.68 -6.16 14.64
N ILE A 24 0.14 -5.07 15.18
CA ILE A 24 0.20 -3.74 14.56
C ILE A 24 0.87 -2.83 15.58
N TRP A 25 1.98 -2.20 15.17
CA TRP A 25 2.85 -1.33 15.98
C TRP A 25 3.97 -2.01 16.76
N GLY A 26 4.96 -2.49 16.03
CA GLY A 26 6.23 -3.02 16.56
C GLY A 26 7.44 -2.70 15.70
N ALA A 27 7.44 -1.62 14.92
CA ALA A 27 8.67 -1.06 14.38
C ALA A 27 9.28 -0.14 15.44
N ALA A 28 9.99 -0.75 16.38
CA ALA A 28 10.94 -0.06 17.23
C ALA A 28 11.82 0.82 16.32
N GLN A 29 11.77 2.13 16.57
CA GLN A 29 12.71 3.08 16.00
C GLN A 29 14.12 2.72 16.48
N SER A 30 14.79 1.80 15.78
CA SER A 30 16.25 1.76 15.77
C SER A 30 16.72 2.98 14.98
N ARG A 31 16.74 4.13 15.66
CA ARG A 31 17.42 5.34 15.19
C ARG A 31 18.94 5.13 15.23
N ARG A 32 19.46 4.27 14.35
CA ARG A 32 20.80 4.51 13.80
C ARG A 32 20.60 5.40 12.59
N GLY A 33 20.33 6.67 12.88
CA GLY A 33 20.33 7.71 11.86
C GLY A 33 21.72 7.77 11.28
N PHE A 34 21.85 7.40 10.01
CA PHE A 34 22.98 7.79 9.18
C PHE A 34 22.93 9.33 9.09
N ARG A 35 23.67 9.99 9.96
CA ARG A 35 23.75 11.45 10.00
C ARG A 35 24.77 11.86 8.94
N LEU A 36 24.28 12.20 7.75
CA LEU A 36 25.08 12.97 6.81
C LEU A 36 25.48 14.27 7.50
N SER A 37 26.79 14.49 7.67
CA SER A 37 27.32 15.73 8.21
C SER A 37 26.85 16.90 7.33
N PRO A 38 26.41 18.03 7.92
CA PRO A 38 25.90 19.17 7.16
C PRO A 38 26.95 19.86 6.26
N GLU A 39 28.22 19.49 6.37
CA GLU A 39 29.34 20.13 5.66
C GLU A 39 29.70 19.50 4.30
N SER A 40 29.03 18.42 3.85
CA SER A 40 29.37 17.74 2.58
C SER A 40 28.32 17.88 1.47
N ALA A 41 27.37 18.80 1.60
CA ALA A 41 26.40 19.05 0.54
C ALA A 41 27.05 19.83 -0.61
N SER A 42 27.51 19.12 -1.63
CA SER A 42 27.78 19.72 -2.95
C SER A 42 26.51 20.46 -3.41
N PRO A 43 26.61 21.68 -3.97
CA PRO A 43 25.46 22.42 -4.50
C PRO A 43 24.67 21.63 -5.57
N ASP A 44 25.30 20.60 -6.16
CA ASP A 44 24.74 19.71 -7.18
C ASP A 44 24.54 18.26 -6.66
N GLY A 45 24.27 18.09 -5.37
CA GLY A 45 24.04 16.77 -4.77
C GLY A 45 22.89 16.00 -5.42
N LEU A 46 23.02 14.67 -5.46
CA LEU A 46 21.96 13.76 -5.95
C LEU A 46 20.66 14.00 -5.17
N LYS A 47 19.58 14.30 -5.89
CA LYS A 47 18.24 14.44 -5.32
C LYS A 47 17.43 13.18 -5.57
N LEU A 48 16.98 12.53 -4.50
CA LEU A 48 16.09 11.38 -4.56
C LEU A 48 14.66 11.82 -4.22
N MET A 49 13.72 11.51 -5.11
CA MET A 49 12.29 11.74 -4.89
C MET A 49 11.57 10.40 -4.92
N LEU A 50 10.85 10.10 -3.83
CA LEU A 50 10.05 8.90 -3.71
C LEU A 50 8.57 9.26 -3.91
N VAL A 51 7.93 8.60 -4.88
CA VAL A 51 6.52 8.81 -5.22
C VAL A 51 5.79 7.48 -5.12
N ARG A 52 4.73 7.44 -4.32
CA ARG A 52 3.80 6.30 -4.28
C ARG A 52 2.87 6.35 -5.49
N HIS A 53 2.38 5.20 -5.94
CA HIS A 53 1.32 5.14 -6.94
C HIS A 53 0.07 5.95 -6.52
N ALA A 54 -0.67 6.44 -7.50
CA ALA A 54 -1.96 7.10 -7.30
C ALA A 54 -3.06 6.11 -6.87
N GLU A 55 -4.26 6.60 -6.56
CA GLU A 55 -5.38 5.74 -6.12
C GLU A 55 -5.66 4.60 -7.11
N SER A 56 -5.63 3.36 -6.62
CA SER A 56 -5.94 2.15 -7.40
C SER A 56 -7.36 1.65 -7.16
N ALA A 57 -7.85 0.75 -8.03
CA ALA A 57 -9.12 0.06 -7.83
C ALA A 57 -9.19 -0.63 -6.45
N ASN A 58 -8.10 -1.24 -5.97
CA ASN A 58 -8.07 -1.86 -4.64
C ASN A 58 -8.20 -0.83 -3.50
N ASN A 59 -7.71 0.40 -3.69
CA ASN A 59 -7.89 1.45 -2.69
C ASN A 59 -9.36 1.88 -2.59
N VAL A 60 -10.09 1.85 -3.71
CA VAL A 60 -11.54 2.11 -3.73
C VAL A 60 -12.29 1.04 -2.94
N VAL A 61 -12.05 -0.24 -3.24
CA VAL A 61 -12.67 -1.39 -2.54
C VAL A 61 -12.38 -1.33 -1.04
N GLN A 62 -11.12 -1.06 -0.66
CA GLN A 62 -10.74 -0.92 0.74
C GLN A 62 -11.52 0.21 1.42
N ARG A 63 -11.57 1.38 0.80
CA ARG A 63 -12.29 2.55 1.32
C ARG A 63 -13.78 2.27 1.52
N GLU A 64 -14.41 1.57 0.57
CA GLU A 64 -15.83 1.21 0.66
C GLU A 64 -16.11 0.27 1.84
N ALA A 65 -15.25 -0.74 2.05
CA ALA A 65 -15.35 -1.64 3.20
C ALA A 65 -15.14 -0.89 4.53
N GLU A 66 -14.15 0.00 4.59
CA GLU A 66 -13.88 0.85 5.76
C GLU A 66 -15.05 1.82 6.06
N GLU A 67 -15.70 2.34 5.03
CA GLU A 67 -16.87 3.21 5.19
C GLU A 67 -18.08 2.46 5.76
N LYS A 68 -18.40 1.26 5.25
CA LYS A 68 -19.46 0.42 5.81
C LYS A 68 -19.18 0.07 7.27
N LEU A 69 -17.93 -0.26 7.60
CA LEU A 69 -17.50 -0.52 8.97
C LEU A 69 -17.70 0.71 9.87
N ARG A 70 -17.28 1.90 9.40
CA ARG A 70 -17.43 3.18 10.11
C ARG A 70 -18.89 3.53 10.38
N MET A 71 -19.79 3.17 9.46
CA MET A 71 -21.24 3.36 9.62
C MET A 71 -21.90 2.28 10.51
N GLY A 72 -21.16 1.29 10.98
CA GLY A 72 -21.69 0.19 11.79
C GLY A 72 -22.58 -0.78 11.01
N LEU A 73 -22.48 -0.78 9.68
CA LEU A 73 -23.29 -1.67 8.81
C LEU A 73 -22.73 -3.10 8.76
N ILE A 74 -21.42 -3.24 8.99
CA ILE A 74 -20.71 -4.51 8.96
C ILE A 74 -19.70 -4.58 10.11
N THR A 75 -19.34 -5.81 10.48
CA THR A 75 -18.28 -6.12 11.44
C THR A 75 -16.87 -5.97 10.84
N PRO A 76 -15.82 -5.84 11.66
CA PRO A 76 -14.43 -5.83 11.17
C PRO A 76 -14.06 -7.07 10.33
N GLU A 77 -14.57 -8.24 10.70
CA GLU A 77 -14.34 -9.50 9.98
C GLU A 77 -15.02 -9.48 8.61
N GLN A 78 -16.24 -8.94 8.53
CA GLN A 78 -16.94 -8.74 7.26
C GLN A 78 -16.22 -7.72 6.37
N ALA A 79 -15.77 -6.59 6.93
CA ALA A 79 -15.02 -5.58 6.17
C ALA A 79 -13.73 -6.16 5.58
N THR A 80 -13.02 -6.97 6.36
CA THR A 80 -11.83 -7.69 5.90
C THR A 80 -12.18 -8.64 4.77
N SER A 81 -13.21 -9.47 4.95
CA SER A 81 -13.68 -10.41 3.92
C SER A 81 -14.10 -9.71 2.62
N GLU A 82 -14.86 -8.62 2.70
CA GLU A 82 -15.27 -7.83 1.54
C GLU A 82 -14.07 -7.23 0.81
N TRP A 83 -13.09 -6.68 1.54
CA TRP A 83 -11.88 -6.14 0.95
C TRP A 83 -11.07 -7.22 0.23
N PHE A 84 -10.87 -8.38 0.85
CA PHE A 84 -10.14 -9.49 0.24
C PHE A 84 -10.88 -10.10 -0.97
N ALA A 85 -12.21 -10.13 -0.94
CA ALA A 85 -13.02 -10.63 -2.05
C ALA A 85 -13.04 -9.67 -3.26
N GLY A 86 -13.00 -8.36 -3.01
CA GLY A 86 -13.06 -7.35 -4.07
C GLY A 86 -11.70 -6.92 -4.63
N ARG A 87 -10.58 -7.21 -3.95
CA ARG A 87 -9.25 -6.84 -4.45
C ARG A 87 -8.79 -7.74 -5.60
N VAL A 88 -8.06 -7.17 -6.53
CA VAL A 88 -7.38 -7.90 -7.61
C VAL A 88 -5.85 -7.85 -7.42
N PRO A 89 -5.08 -8.84 -7.92
CA PRO A 89 -3.62 -8.90 -7.69
C PRO A 89 -2.85 -7.68 -8.20
N ASP A 90 -3.14 -7.22 -9.42
CA ASP A 90 -2.49 -6.06 -10.03
C ASP A 90 -3.54 -5.02 -10.49
N PRO A 91 -4.10 -4.23 -9.55
CA PRO A 91 -5.19 -3.32 -9.86
C PRO A 91 -4.73 -2.16 -10.73
N PRO A 92 -5.54 -1.72 -11.71
CA PRO A 92 -5.31 -0.45 -12.38
C PRO A 92 -5.56 0.73 -11.43
N LEU A 93 -5.21 1.93 -11.87
CA LEU A 93 -5.65 3.17 -11.27
C LEU A 93 -7.17 3.31 -11.35
N SER A 94 -7.76 3.98 -10.35
CA SER A 94 -9.13 4.47 -10.44
C SER A 94 -9.19 5.71 -11.34
N PHE A 95 -10.38 6.15 -11.74
CA PHE A 95 -10.55 7.43 -12.46
C PHE A 95 -9.95 8.63 -11.70
N LYS A 96 -10.06 8.62 -10.36
CA LYS A 96 -9.42 9.63 -9.52
C LYS A 96 -7.90 9.46 -9.55
N GLY A 97 -7.38 8.23 -9.48
CA GLY A 97 -5.96 7.95 -9.58
C GLY A 97 -5.33 8.41 -10.89
N GLU A 98 -6.04 8.26 -12.01
CA GLU A 98 -5.60 8.80 -13.31
C GLU A 98 -5.45 10.33 -13.27
N GLN A 99 -6.41 11.03 -12.65
CA GLN A 99 -6.31 12.49 -12.47
C GLN A 99 -5.14 12.89 -11.55
N GLU A 100 -4.90 12.13 -10.48
CA GLU A 100 -3.76 12.34 -9.59
C GLU A 100 -2.43 12.19 -10.35
N ALA A 101 -2.31 11.17 -11.21
CA ALA A 101 -1.13 10.96 -12.06
C ALA A 101 -0.90 12.12 -13.05
N VAL A 102 -1.96 12.66 -13.64
CA VAL A 102 -1.87 13.86 -14.51
C VAL A 102 -1.40 15.08 -13.71
N ARG A 103 -1.97 15.32 -12.52
CA ARG A 103 -1.57 16.45 -11.66
C ARG A 103 -0.12 16.32 -11.20
N LEU A 104 0.33 15.11 -10.88
CA LEU A 104 1.73 14.82 -10.57
C LEU A 104 2.65 15.23 -11.74
N SER A 105 2.29 14.85 -12.97
CA SER A 105 3.05 15.24 -14.16
C SER A 105 3.13 16.75 -14.34
N GLN A 106 1.99 17.43 -14.26
CA GLN A 106 1.90 18.89 -14.38
C GLN A 106 2.76 19.61 -13.34
N HIS A 107 2.83 19.06 -12.12
CA HIS A 107 3.59 19.63 -11.02
C HIS A 107 5.11 19.42 -11.17
N LEU A 108 5.53 18.24 -11.62
CA LEU A 108 6.94 17.85 -11.63
C LEU A 108 7.66 18.19 -12.93
N THR A 109 6.98 18.13 -14.08
CA THR A 109 7.59 18.35 -15.40
C THR A 109 8.42 19.64 -15.47
N PRO A 110 7.91 20.83 -15.04
CA PRO A 110 8.69 22.06 -15.12
C PRO A 110 10.00 21.99 -14.32
N ARG A 111 9.95 21.36 -13.13
CA ARG A 111 11.10 21.25 -12.22
C ARG A 111 12.15 20.28 -12.74
N LEU A 112 11.72 19.16 -13.30
CA LEU A 112 12.63 18.15 -13.81
C LEU A 112 13.31 18.59 -15.11
N VAL A 113 12.59 19.31 -15.98
CA VAL A 113 13.16 19.86 -17.22
C VAL A 113 14.14 21.00 -16.91
N GLN A 114 13.79 21.94 -16.01
CA GLN A 114 14.70 23.00 -15.58
C GLN A 114 15.92 22.48 -14.82
N GLY A 115 15.76 21.37 -14.10
CA GLY A 115 16.83 20.72 -13.34
C GLY A 115 17.81 19.89 -14.16
N GLY A 116 17.73 19.90 -15.50
CA GLY A 116 18.65 19.16 -16.38
C GLY A 116 18.33 17.68 -16.57
N GLY A 117 17.16 17.22 -16.12
CA GLY A 117 16.70 15.85 -16.31
C GLY A 117 16.55 15.03 -15.04
N ALA A 118 16.02 13.81 -15.19
CA ALA A 118 15.95 12.82 -14.12
C ALA A 118 15.94 11.40 -14.69
N ALA A 119 16.52 10.46 -13.94
CA ALA A 119 16.31 9.05 -14.16
C ALA A 119 14.98 8.64 -13.51
N LEU A 120 14.05 8.10 -14.31
CA LEU A 120 12.78 7.58 -13.79
C LEU A 120 12.94 6.08 -13.54
N VAL A 121 12.76 5.67 -12.29
CA VAL A 121 12.77 4.25 -11.87
C VAL A 121 11.40 3.93 -11.30
N VAL A 122 10.79 2.83 -11.76
CA VAL A 122 9.40 2.49 -11.42
C VAL A 122 9.25 1.02 -11.04
N SER A 123 8.32 0.78 -10.12
CA SER A 123 7.83 -0.54 -9.75
C SER A 123 7.18 -1.27 -10.94
N PRO A 124 7.23 -2.61 -11.01
CA PRO A 124 6.57 -3.38 -12.07
C PRO A 124 5.03 -3.40 -11.95
N MET A 125 4.44 -2.93 -10.85
CA MET A 125 2.99 -2.97 -10.66
C MET A 125 2.26 -2.04 -11.67
N LEU A 126 1.16 -2.50 -12.25
CA LEU A 126 0.37 -1.75 -13.25
C LEU A 126 0.03 -0.34 -12.77
N ARG A 127 -0.48 -0.20 -11.54
CA ARG A 127 -0.80 1.10 -10.94
C ARG A 127 0.40 2.06 -10.88
N ALA A 128 1.62 1.55 -10.66
CA ALA A 128 2.82 2.39 -10.62
C ALA A 128 3.22 2.83 -12.03
N LEU A 129 3.16 1.93 -13.01
CA LEU A 129 3.37 2.24 -14.43
C LEU A 129 2.38 3.29 -14.94
N GLN A 130 1.10 3.12 -14.63
CA GLN A 130 0.06 4.09 -14.98
C GLN A 130 0.28 5.45 -14.28
N THR A 131 0.76 5.46 -13.03
CA THR A 131 1.06 6.69 -12.30
C THR A 131 2.18 7.49 -12.97
N ILE A 132 3.25 6.82 -13.42
CA ILE A 132 4.41 7.50 -14.01
C ILE A 132 4.20 7.89 -15.49
N THR A 133 3.27 7.22 -16.19
CA THR A 133 3.08 7.37 -17.64
C THR A 133 2.90 8.82 -18.09
N PRO A 134 2.04 9.65 -17.47
CA PRO A 134 1.90 11.05 -17.87
C PRO A 134 3.21 11.83 -17.73
N LEU A 135 3.96 11.61 -16.63
CA LEU A 135 5.23 12.29 -16.39
C LEU A 135 6.29 11.88 -17.41
N ALA A 136 6.42 10.58 -17.68
CA ALA A 136 7.37 10.07 -18.68
C ALA A 136 7.06 10.61 -20.09
N ARG A 137 5.78 10.68 -20.46
CA ARG A 137 5.34 11.26 -21.73
C ARG A 137 5.65 12.75 -21.83
N ASP A 138 5.32 13.52 -20.79
CA ASP A 138 5.41 14.98 -20.82
C ASP A 138 6.87 15.46 -20.71
N THR A 139 7.72 14.71 -20.00
CA THR A 139 9.18 14.96 -19.92
C THR A 139 9.98 14.33 -21.07
N ARG A 140 9.42 13.32 -21.74
CA ARG A 140 10.10 12.43 -22.70
C ARG A 140 11.28 11.65 -22.10
N PHE A 141 11.30 11.47 -20.78
CA PHE A 141 12.34 10.69 -20.11
C PHE A 141 12.07 9.19 -20.23
N TYR A 142 13.15 8.40 -20.25
CA TYR A 142 13.06 6.95 -20.20
C TYR A 142 12.73 6.48 -18.78
N CYS A 143 11.73 5.60 -18.66
CA CYS A 143 11.42 4.88 -17.44
C CYS A 143 12.13 3.52 -17.44
N THR A 144 12.87 3.24 -16.37
CA THR A 144 13.43 1.91 -16.08
C THR A 144 12.53 1.20 -15.09
N VAL A 145 11.99 0.05 -15.46
CA VAL A 145 11.23 -0.81 -14.54
C VAL A 145 12.21 -1.63 -13.71
N HIS A 146 12.10 -1.56 -12.38
CA HIS A 146 12.96 -2.31 -11.47
C HIS A 146 12.16 -3.43 -10.79
N PRO A 147 12.36 -4.72 -11.15
CA PRO A 147 11.53 -5.83 -10.66
C PRO A 147 11.49 -5.96 -9.15
N GLU A 148 12.55 -5.59 -8.44
CA GLU A 148 12.65 -5.67 -6.98
C GLU A 148 11.84 -4.59 -6.24
N MET A 149 11.28 -3.59 -6.94
CA MET A 149 10.48 -2.51 -6.35
C MET A 149 8.98 -2.88 -6.28
N PHE A 150 8.64 -4.14 -6.01
CA PHE A 150 7.24 -4.58 -5.90
C PHE A 150 6.66 -4.29 -4.50
N GLU A 151 5.33 -4.29 -4.39
CA GLU A 151 4.62 -4.06 -3.13
C GLU A 151 4.91 -5.19 -2.12
N VAL A 152 4.95 -4.87 -0.82
CA VAL A 152 5.03 -5.90 0.22
C VAL A 152 3.81 -6.83 0.10
N GLY A 153 4.07 -8.13 -0.03
CA GLY A 153 3.06 -9.14 -0.36
C GLY A 153 3.09 -9.63 -1.81
N GLY A 154 3.97 -9.10 -2.66
CA GLY A 154 4.26 -9.70 -3.97
C GLY A 154 3.20 -9.48 -5.06
N LEU A 155 3.59 -9.84 -6.28
CA LEU A 155 2.72 -9.85 -7.47
C LEU A 155 1.85 -11.12 -7.57
N TYR A 156 2.24 -12.21 -6.89
CA TYR A 156 1.76 -13.57 -7.16
C TYR A 156 1.19 -14.31 -5.94
N ASP A 157 0.82 -13.62 -4.86
CA ASP A 157 0.35 -14.30 -3.63
C ASP A 157 -1.09 -14.85 -3.73
N SER A 158 -1.54 -15.13 -4.96
CA SER A 158 -2.82 -15.81 -5.24
C SER A 158 -2.58 -17.31 -5.48
N ALA A 159 -1.92 -17.98 -4.53
CA ALA A 159 -2.10 -19.41 -4.38
C ALA A 159 -1.83 -19.81 -2.93
N GLY A 160 -2.79 -20.52 -2.32
CA GLY A 160 -2.49 -21.49 -1.28
C GLY A 160 -1.63 -22.63 -1.86
N GLY A 161 -0.37 -22.32 -2.17
CA GLY A 161 0.67 -23.30 -2.46
C GLY A 161 1.55 -23.40 -1.23
N GLY A 162 1.34 -24.45 -0.45
CA GLY A 162 2.21 -24.78 0.67
C GLY A 162 3.67 -24.88 0.22
N VAL A 163 4.54 -24.37 1.07
CA VAL A 163 5.91 -24.87 1.23
C VAL A 163 5.99 -25.40 2.65
#